data_AF-A0A4T0E3V8-F1
#
_entry.id   AF-A0A4T0E3V8-F1
#
_cell.length_a   1.000
_cell.length_b   1.000
_cell.length_c   1.000
_cell.angle_alpha   90.00
_cell.angle_beta   90.00
_cell.angle_gamma   90.00
#
_symmetry.space_group_name_H-M   'P 1'
#
loop_
_entity.id
_entity.type
_entity.pdbx_description
1 polymer ?
#
loop_
_entity_poly.entity_id
_entity_poly.type
_entity_poly.pdbx_seq_one_letter_code
_entity_poly.pdbx_strand_id
1 'polypeptide(L)'
;MGYGNIAARNPEGGISLKGTYRKYNLGYDAEGNEYIWGVVNDIIQTCFRPSLTPRESAQSLTGHRLPRTTGRAIEKTPIWWDYPNLLTETQVNSGLVMPYVLRSLLGQGATTGLLVLIFMAITSTVSSSVIAVSSIISLDFYRAYINPKASDRKVLQVSHIGVVGHGCFMAAFAIMLQYAGATNNWSTYFRPIVACPGIFPLMLTLLWSRQTKAAAILSPILGLASGVATWLSLSYVWGGKIDIQTTQEQLPGLYGAIVSFFSPALFSVIISLARPSQFDWREFLRIDLIEDSSQPNTSLPSPQDSKDDITKISPAGSTPVNEKHQPTIDAEAKAGLVSPATSISTRTGSLDDIVHPFSDQTIRHIKKWRNYAAGYFVLNLLVTVVLWPVPMYRDYIFSLSFFKGWVTVAIIWHFAAMLAVIVYPVWDGRIVIGTVFKGVQKEWSRKG
;
A
#
# COMPACT_ATOMS: atom_id res chain seq x y z
N MET A 1 -11.10 -20.89 83.27
CA MET A 1 -11.99 -19.82 83.78
C MET A 1 -12.88 -19.41 82.62
N GLY A 2 -14.19 -19.27 82.85
CA GLY A 2 -15.20 -19.02 81.81
C GLY A 2 -15.69 -17.57 81.76
N TYR A 3 -16.93 -17.42 81.26
CA TYR A 3 -17.64 -16.18 80.90
C TYR A 3 -17.15 -15.53 79.58
N GLY A 4 -18.03 -15.15 78.64
CA GLY A 4 -19.48 -15.38 78.58
C GLY A 4 -20.12 -14.72 77.34
N ASN A 5 -21.11 -15.36 76.72
CA ASN A 5 -21.90 -14.78 75.63
C ASN A 5 -22.87 -13.73 76.16
N ILE A 6 -23.02 -12.59 75.46
CA ILE A 6 -24.30 -11.87 75.38
C ILE A 6 -24.52 -11.49 73.91
N ALA A 7 -25.61 -12.01 73.34
CA ALA A 7 -26.11 -11.59 72.04
C ALA A 7 -27.23 -10.56 72.23
N ALA A 8 -27.26 -9.53 71.38
CA ALA A 8 -28.40 -8.63 71.25
C ALA A 8 -28.68 -8.38 69.75
N ARG A 9 -29.83 -8.89 69.26
CA ARG A 9 -30.56 -8.28 68.13
C ARG A 9 -31.25 -7.02 68.67
N ASN A 10 -31.64 -5.99 67.92
CA ASN A 10 -32.14 -5.89 66.54
C ASN A 10 -32.17 -4.37 66.16
N PRO A 11 -32.83 -3.95 65.06
CA PRO A 11 -32.55 -4.12 63.64
C PRO A 11 -31.94 -2.84 62.99
N GLU A 12 -31.63 -2.91 61.68
CA GLU A 12 -31.27 -1.78 60.78
C GLU A 12 -30.05 -0.90 61.14
N GLY A 13 -28.98 -1.02 60.34
CA GLY A 13 -27.79 -0.17 60.42
C GLY A 13 -26.89 -0.37 59.20
N GLY A 14 -27.21 0.31 58.10
CA GLY A 14 -26.63 0.03 56.78
C GLY A 14 -25.13 0.31 56.65
N ILE A 15 -24.42 -0.58 55.95
CA ILE A 15 -23.02 -0.35 55.55
C ILE A 15 -22.98 0.71 54.44
N SER A 16 -22.65 1.95 54.82
CA SER A 16 -22.51 3.08 53.90
C SER A 16 -21.18 3.04 53.12
N LEU A 17 -21.10 2.16 52.12
CA LEU A 17 -20.11 2.32 51.04
C LEU A 17 -20.56 3.45 50.10
N LYS A 18 -20.18 4.69 50.41
CA LYS A 18 -20.28 5.84 49.49
C LYS A 18 -19.25 5.73 48.35
N GLY A 19 -19.42 4.71 47.51
CA GLY A 19 -18.87 4.69 46.15
C GLY A 19 -19.85 5.37 45.21
N THR A 20 -19.42 6.41 44.51
CA THR A 20 -20.24 7.13 43.53
C THR A 20 -20.45 6.28 42.27
N TYR A 21 -21.33 5.29 42.34
CA TYR A 21 -21.76 4.51 41.19
C TYR A 21 -22.57 5.39 40.23
N ARG A 22 -21.89 6.01 39.26
CA ARG A 22 -22.57 6.59 38.10
C ARG A 22 -23.15 5.43 37.29
N LYS A 23 -24.45 5.19 37.42
CA LYS A 23 -25.21 4.33 36.48
C LYS A 23 -24.92 4.83 35.07
N TYR A 24 -24.37 3.98 34.21
CA TYR A 24 -24.38 4.21 32.77
C TYR A 24 -25.80 3.96 32.24
N ASN A 25 -26.70 4.92 32.50
CA ASN A 25 -27.87 5.07 31.66
C ASN A 25 -27.36 5.47 30.27
N LEU A 26 -27.72 4.71 29.24
CA LEU A 26 -27.56 5.11 27.85
C LEU A 26 -28.46 6.33 27.61
N GLY A 27 -27.85 7.51 27.59
CA GLY A 27 -28.53 8.79 27.43
C GLY A 27 -27.60 9.77 26.74
N TYR A 28 -28.18 10.56 25.83
CA TYR A 28 -27.51 11.64 25.12
C TYR A 28 -27.12 12.76 26.11
N ASP A 29 -26.06 13.49 25.79
CA ASP A 29 -25.83 14.80 26.42
C ASP A 29 -26.78 15.86 25.85
N ALA A 30 -26.78 17.05 26.46
CA ALA A 30 -27.70 18.13 26.10
C ALA A 30 -27.31 18.88 24.80
N GLU A 31 -26.24 18.47 24.10
CA GLU A 31 -25.71 19.15 22.91
C GLU A 31 -25.61 18.23 21.68
N GLY A 32 -25.80 16.92 21.82
CA GLY A 32 -26.03 16.00 20.70
C GLY A 32 -24.81 15.62 19.87
N ASN A 33 -23.59 15.72 20.44
CA ASN A 33 -22.34 15.42 19.74
C ASN A 33 -21.89 13.94 19.89
N GLU A 34 -21.27 13.38 18.85
CA GLU A 34 -21.02 11.94 18.75
C GLU A 34 -19.93 11.37 19.69
N TYR A 35 -20.16 10.12 20.12
CA TYR A 35 -19.36 9.31 21.06
C TYR A 35 -17.87 9.10 20.72
N ILE A 36 -17.42 9.42 19.50
CA ILE A 36 -16.04 9.15 19.04
C ILE A 36 -15.01 9.91 19.89
N TRP A 37 -15.27 11.18 20.21
CA TRP A 37 -14.37 11.99 21.04
C TRP A 37 -14.34 11.53 22.50
N GLY A 38 -15.44 10.97 23.01
CA GLY A 38 -15.49 10.37 24.34
C GLY A 38 -14.57 9.16 24.46
N VAL A 39 -14.64 8.22 23.53
CA VAL A 39 -13.77 7.03 23.50
C VAL A 39 -12.30 7.41 23.32
N VAL A 40 -11.99 8.36 22.43
CA VAL A 40 -10.62 8.88 22.25
C VAL A 40 -10.10 9.52 23.54
N ASN A 41 -10.92 10.33 24.23
CA ASN A 41 -10.53 10.95 25.49
C ASN A 41 -10.35 9.91 26.61
N ASP A 42 -11.23 8.91 26.73
CA ASP A 42 -11.10 7.85 27.75
C ASP A 42 -9.87 6.95 27.52
N ILE A 43 -9.53 6.61 26.27
CA ILE A 43 -8.28 5.93 25.93
C ILE A 43 -7.08 6.77 26.38
N ILE A 44 -7.09 8.07 26.07
CA ILE A 44 -6.01 9.00 26.42
C ILE A 44 -5.88 9.16 27.95
N GLN A 45 -6.98 9.30 28.69
CA GLN A 45 -6.96 9.42 30.15
C GLN A 45 -6.54 8.11 30.84
N THR A 46 -6.91 6.95 30.27
CA THR A 46 -6.53 5.64 30.80
C THR A 46 -5.03 5.38 30.63
N CYS A 47 -4.44 5.75 29.48
CA CYS A 47 -3.00 5.67 29.23
C CYS A 47 -2.14 6.54 30.16
N PHE A 48 -2.72 7.56 30.81
CA PHE A 48 -1.98 8.56 31.60
C PHE A 48 -2.37 8.61 33.10
N ARG A 49 -3.08 7.61 33.64
CA ARG A 49 -3.33 7.54 35.09
C ARG A 49 -2.02 7.37 35.88
N PRO A 50 -1.68 8.29 36.80
CA PRO A 50 -0.43 8.21 37.56
C PRO A 50 -0.57 7.20 38.71
N SER A 51 -0.09 5.97 38.51
CA SER A 51 -0.07 4.94 39.56
C SER A 51 1.13 3.99 39.51
N LEU A 52 2.20 4.32 38.77
CA LEU A 52 3.46 3.56 38.75
C LEU A 52 4.59 4.44 39.29
N THR A 53 5.32 3.91 40.27
CA THR A 53 6.39 4.64 40.98
C THR A 53 7.72 4.58 40.20
N PRO A 54 8.66 5.52 40.43
CA PRO A 54 9.83 5.71 39.55
C PRO A 54 10.89 4.59 39.51
N ARG A 55 10.65 3.44 40.15
CA ARG A 55 11.63 2.32 40.23
C ARG A 55 11.39 1.21 39.20
N GLU A 56 10.20 1.09 38.61
CA GLU A 56 9.90 0.06 37.59
C GLU A 56 10.30 0.48 36.17
N SER A 57 10.64 1.75 35.94
CA SER A 57 10.92 2.31 34.62
C SER A 57 12.26 1.85 34.01
N ALA A 58 13.27 1.55 34.83
CA ALA A 58 14.64 1.36 34.38
C ALA A 58 14.97 -0.02 33.78
N GLN A 59 14.17 -1.05 34.00
CA GLN A 59 14.45 -2.43 33.54
C GLN A 59 13.58 -2.90 32.36
N SER A 60 12.66 -2.09 31.83
CA SER A 60 11.69 -2.53 30.81
C SER A 60 12.04 -2.18 29.35
N LEU A 61 13.20 -1.53 29.11
CA LEU A 61 13.60 -0.94 27.83
C LEU A 61 14.52 -1.85 27.00
N THR A 62 14.13 -3.10 26.77
CA THR A 62 14.82 -4.02 25.84
C THR A 62 13.91 -4.46 24.69
N GLY A 63 14.14 -3.85 23.51
CA GLY A 63 13.91 -4.40 22.15
C GLY A 63 12.49 -4.74 21.67
N HIS A 64 11.67 -5.46 22.44
CA HIS A 64 10.66 -6.37 21.86
C HIS A 64 9.18 -5.95 22.01
N ARG A 65 8.86 -4.66 22.21
CA ARG A 65 7.51 -4.26 22.69
C ARG A 65 6.78 -3.08 22.00
N LEU A 66 7.15 -2.68 20.79
CA LEU A 66 6.47 -1.60 20.07
C LEU A 66 4.96 -1.83 19.74
N PRO A 67 4.46 -3.03 19.37
CA PRO A 67 3.03 -3.21 19.08
C PRO A 67 2.15 -3.39 20.34
N ARG A 68 2.69 -3.18 21.55
CA ARG A 68 2.00 -3.51 22.82
C ARG A 68 1.43 -2.30 23.56
N THR A 69 1.53 -1.08 23.05
CA THR A 69 1.28 0.17 23.80
C THR A 69 -0.15 0.30 24.34
N THR A 70 -1.18 0.26 23.49
CA THR A 70 -2.58 0.39 23.93
C THR A 70 -3.02 -0.79 24.80
N GLY A 71 -2.62 -2.02 24.45
CA GLY A 71 -2.91 -3.21 25.25
C GLY A 71 -2.34 -3.11 26.67
N ARG A 72 -1.07 -2.74 26.80
CA ARG A 72 -0.41 -2.63 28.11
C ARG A 72 -0.85 -1.43 28.94
N ALA A 73 -1.44 -0.41 28.33
CA ALA A 73 -2.09 0.68 29.05
C ALA A 73 -3.37 0.21 29.78
N ILE A 74 -4.12 -0.73 29.19
CA ILE A 74 -5.41 -1.18 29.72
C ILE A 74 -5.37 -2.54 30.41
N GLU A 75 -4.36 -3.39 30.19
CA GLU A 75 -4.27 -4.77 30.72
C GLU A 75 -4.38 -4.87 32.26
N LYS A 76 -3.95 -3.82 32.97
CA LYS A 76 -4.02 -3.73 34.44
C LYS A 76 -5.34 -3.14 34.96
N THR A 77 -6.29 -2.80 34.09
CA THR A 77 -7.55 -2.12 34.45
C THR A 77 -8.75 -3.07 34.39
N PRO A 78 -9.82 -2.86 35.19
CA PRO A 78 -11.04 -3.68 35.12
C PRO A 78 -11.83 -3.59 33.81
N ILE A 79 -11.42 -2.72 32.88
CA ILE A 79 -11.99 -2.61 31.52
C ILE A 79 -11.45 -3.74 30.63
N TRP A 80 -10.30 -4.32 30.99
CA TRP A 80 -9.68 -5.41 30.25
C TRP A 80 -10.54 -6.67 30.24
N TRP A 81 -10.81 -7.19 29.04
CA TRP A 81 -11.68 -8.35 28.82
C TRP A 81 -11.31 -9.59 29.65
N ASP A 82 -10.03 -9.85 29.84
CA ASP A 82 -9.51 -11.05 30.52
C ASP A 82 -8.96 -10.70 31.93
N TYR A 83 -9.41 -9.61 32.56
CA TYR A 83 -8.90 -9.19 33.86
C TYR A 83 -9.18 -10.26 34.94
N PRO A 84 -8.19 -10.66 35.78
CA PRO A 84 -6.86 -10.06 35.97
C PRO A 84 -5.71 -10.72 35.16
N ASN A 85 -6.01 -11.59 34.21
CA ASN A 85 -5.02 -12.29 33.39
C ASN A 85 -4.35 -11.33 32.39
N LEU A 86 -3.03 -11.49 32.26
CA LEU A 86 -2.21 -10.77 31.27
C LEU A 86 -2.10 -11.59 29.99
N LEU A 87 -1.90 -10.92 28.85
CA LEU A 87 -1.66 -11.60 27.57
C LEU A 87 -0.42 -12.51 27.65
N THR A 88 -0.61 -13.79 27.36
CA THR A 88 0.49 -14.74 27.21
C THR A 88 1.30 -14.43 25.96
N GLU A 89 2.58 -14.84 25.95
CA GLU A 89 3.44 -14.63 24.77
C GLU A 89 2.90 -15.34 23.52
N THR A 90 2.22 -16.48 23.69
CA THR A 90 1.54 -17.18 22.58
C THR A 90 0.40 -16.34 22.00
N GLN A 91 -0.48 -15.76 22.84
CA GLN A 91 -1.55 -14.86 22.39
C GLN A 91 -0.99 -13.61 21.68
N VAL A 92 0.10 -13.03 22.19
CA VAL A 92 0.79 -11.88 21.56
C VAL A 92 1.37 -12.26 20.20
N ASN A 93 2.08 -13.39 20.11
CA ASN A 93 2.70 -13.87 18.87
C ASN A 93 1.66 -14.32 17.82
N SER A 94 0.46 -14.73 18.25
CA SER A 94 -0.72 -14.98 17.41
C SER A 94 -1.47 -13.70 17.00
N GLY A 95 -1.01 -12.50 17.38
CA GLY A 95 -1.60 -11.23 16.96
C GLY A 95 -2.89 -10.82 17.69
N LEU A 96 -3.26 -11.49 18.79
CA LEU A 96 -4.55 -11.29 19.48
C LEU A 96 -4.67 -9.96 20.24
N VAL A 97 -3.60 -9.16 20.30
CA VAL A 97 -3.55 -7.86 20.99
C VAL A 97 -4.68 -6.93 20.51
N MET A 98 -4.86 -6.77 19.20
CA MET A 98 -5.87 -5.86 18.65
C MET A 98 -7.32 -6.33 18.91
N PRO A 99 -7.69 -7.61 18.67
CA PRO A 99 -9.00 -8.14 19.07
C PRO A 99 -9.34 -7.94 20.56
N TYR A 100 -8.40 -8.16 21.48
CA TYR A 100 -8.65 -8.01 22.92
C TYR A 100 -8.82 -6.55 23.34
N VAL A 101 -7.98 -5.64 22.81
CA VAL A 101 -8.14 -4.19 23.02
C VAL A 101 -9.51 -3.71 22.50
N LEU A 102 -9.89 -4.15 21.30
CA LEU A 102 -11.15 -3.77 20.70
C LEU A 102 -12.36 -4.31 21.48
N ARG A 103 -12.28 -5.55 21.96
CA ARG A 103 -13.32 -6.19 22.79
C ARG A 103 -13.52 -5.49 24.14
N SER A 104 -12.44 -4.96 24.70
CA SER A 104 -12.40 -4.24 25.99
C SER A 104 -12.99 -2.82 25.87
N LEU A 105 -12.71 -2.12 24.76
CA LEU A 105 -13.09 -0.70 24.59
C LEU A 105 -14.42 -0.49 23.85
N LEU A 106 -14.70 -1.29 22.82
CA LEU A 106 -15.86 -1.11 21.92
C LEU A 106 -16.82 -2.31 21.91
N GLY A 107 -16.59 -3.29 22.79
CA GLY A 107 -17.47 -4.44 22.97
C GLY A 107 -17.44 -5.44 21.80
N GLN A 108 -18.38 -6.39 21.84
CA GLN A 108 -18.38 -7.55 20.92
C GLN A 108 -18.63 -7.18 19.46
N GLY A 109 -19.52 -6.20 19.19
CA GLY A 109 -19.85 -5.79 17.82
C GLY A 109 -18.63 -5.28 17.05
N ALA A 110 -17.75 -4.52 17.70
CA ALA A 110 -16.50 -4.06 17.09
C ALA A 110 -15.52 -5.22 16.84
N THR A 111 -15.39 -6.18 17.75
CA THR A 111 -14.58 -7.40 17.52
C THR A 111 -15.10 -8.22 16.33
N THR A 112 -16.42 -8.36 16.18
CA THR A 112 -17.01 -9.00 15.00
C THR A 112 -16.76 -8.20 13.72
N GLY A 113 -16.89 -6.86 13.77
CA GLY A 113 -16.54 -5.99 12.65
C GLY A 113 -15.07 -6.12 12.21
N LEU A 114 -14.14 -6.25 13.17
CA LEU A 114 -12.73 -6.52 12.89
C LEU A 114 -12.52 -7.87 12.20
N LEU A 115 -13.24 -8.93 12.58
CA LEU A 115 -13.16 -10.22 11.89
C LEU A 115 -13.63 -10.13 10.44
N VAL A 116 -14.73 -9.41 10.17
CA VAL A 116 -15.22 -9.16 8.80
C VAL A 116 -14.21 -8.33 8.01
N LEU A 117 -13.65 -7.28 8.60
CA LEU A 117 -12.63 -6.43 7.98
C LEU A 117 -11.36 -7.23 7.62
N ILE A 118 -10.87 -8.06 8.53
CA ILE A 118 -9.72 -8.95 8.29
C ILE A 118 -10.04 -9.95 7.18
N PHE A 119 -11.22 -10.58 7.19
CA PHE A 119 -11.63 -11.50 6.14
C PHE A 119 -11.65 -10.81 4.77
N MET A 120 -12.30 -9.65 4.65
CA MET A 120 -12.35 -8.88 3.40
C MET A 120 -10.95 -8.44 2.93
N ALA A 121 -10.09 -7.97 3.84
CA ALA A 121 -8.73 -7.56 3.52
C ALA A 121 -7.88 -8.72 2.99
N ILE A 122 -7.92 -9.88 3.66
CA ILE A 122 -7.21 -11.09 3.24
C ILE A 122 -7.76 -11.58 1.89
N THR A 123 -9.08 -11.69 1.72
CA THR A 123 -9.69 -12.13 0.46
C THR A 123 -9.33 -11.20 -0.71
N SER A 124 -9.29 -9.88 -0.49
CA SER A 124 -8.84 -8.91 -1.51
C SER A 124 -7.37 -9.11 -1.90
N THR A 125 -6.50 -9.38 -0.92
CA THR A 125 -5.07 -9.61 -1.14
C THR A 125 -4.83 -10.94 -1.89
N VAL A 126 -5.52 -12.01 -1.47
CA VAL A 126 -5.44 -13.33 -2.12
C VAL A 126 -5.99 -13.28 -3.54
N SER A 127 -7.11 -12.59 -3.78
CA SER A 127 -7.67 -12.44 -5.12
C SER A 127 -6.68 -11.76 -6.07
N SER A 128 -6.10 -10.62 -5.66
CA SER A 128 -5.13 -9.89 -6.48
C SER A 128 -3.82 -10.65 -6.70
N SER A 129 -3.28 -11.36 -5.69
CA SER A 129 -2.07 -12.16 -5.84
C SER A 129 -2.27 -13.35 -6.78
N VAL A 130 -3.40 -14.06 -6.65
CA VAL A 130 -3.73 -15.22 -7.49
C VAL A 130 -3.94 -14.80 -8.95
N ILE A 131 -4.62 -13.67 -9.21
CA ILE A 131 -4.76 -13.13 -10.57
C ILE A 131 -3.38 -12.76 -11.14
N ALA A 132 -2.54 -12.05 -10.38
CA ALA A 132 -1.22 -11.62 -10.84
C ALA A 132 -0.29 -12.80 -11.20
N VAL A 133 -0.19 -13.80 -10.32
CA VAL A 133 0.60 -15.01 -10.60
C VAL A 133 0.04 -15.78 -11.79
N SER A 134 -1.29 -15.82 -11.94
CA SER A 134 -1.93 -16.44 -13.09
C SER A 134 -1.61 -15.75 -14.43
N SER A 135 -1.59 -14.41 -14.46
CA SER A 135 -1.14 -13.66 -15.63
C SER A 135 0.34 -13.94 -15.97
N ILE A 136 1.22 -14.03 -14.96
CA ILE A 136 2.64 -14.38 -15.18
C ILE A 136 2.77 -15.80 -15.79
N ILE A 137 2.04 -16.79 -15.27
CA ILE A 137 2.07 -18.16 -15.80
C ILE A 137 1.55 -18.21 -17.24
N SER A 138 0.48 -17.48 -17.56
CA SER A 138 -0.19 -17.56 -18.85
C SER A 138 0.42 -16.68 -19.95
N LEU A 139 0.87 -15.47 -19.63
CA LEU A 139 1.47 -14.53 -20.58
C LEU A 139 2.99 -14.65 -20.60
N ASP A 140 3.65 -14.49 -19.45
CA ASP A 140 5.12 -14.39 -19.37
C ASP A 140 5.81 -15.75 -19.50
N PHE A 141 5.16 -16.85 -19.11
CA PHE A 141 5.68 -18.21 -19.31
C PHE A 141 5.06 -18.90 -20.51
N TYR A 142 3.74 -19.16 -20.50
CA TYR A 142 3.11 -19.99 -21.52
C TYR A 142 3.09 -19.33 -22.90
N ARG A 143 2.65 -18.07 -23.01
CA ARG A 143 2.66 -17.37 -24.31
C ARG A 143 4.10 -17.05 -24.76
N ALA A 144 4.99 -16.58 -23.89
CA ALA A 144 6.34 -16.21 -24.31
C ALA A 144 7.23 -17.39 -24.71
N TYR A 145 7.22 -18.52 -23.96
CA TYR A 145 8.19 -19.61 -24.14
C TYR A 145 7.60 -20.91 -24.68
N ILE A 146 6.34 -21.25 -24.35
CA ILE A 146 5.75 -22.56 -24.71
C ILE A 146 4.98 -22.48 -26.03
N ASN A 147 4.12 -21.47 -26.22
CA ASN A 147 3.35 -21.30 -27.43
C ASN A 147 3.09 -19.81 -27.76
N PRO A 148 4.00 -19.15 -28.48
CA PRO A 148 3.86 -17.75 -28.93
C PRO A 148 2.64 -17.47 -29.82
N LYS A 149 2.04 -18.51 -30.41
CA LYS A 149 0.84 -18.42 -31.27
C LYS A 149 -0.41 -18.99 -30.60
N ALA A 150 -0.44 -19.05 -29.27
CA ALA A 150 -1.61 -19.48 -28.52
C ALA A 150 -2.79 -18.50 -28.73
N SER A 151 -3.95 -19.06 -29.10
CA SER A 151 -5.23 -18.34 -29.07
C SER A 151 -5.61 -17.98 -27.63
N ASP A 152 -6.23 -16.82 -27.44
CA ASP A 152 -6.56 -16.29 -26.10
C ASP A 152 -7.43 -17.24 -25.27
N ARG A 153 -8.28 -18.07 -25.90
CA ARG A 153 -9.04 -19.12 -25.20
C ARG A 153 -8.12 -20.15 -24.52
N LYS A 154 -6.97 -20.50 -25.13
CA LYS A 154 -5.97 -21.40 -24.52
C LYS A 154 -5.18 -20.69 -23.44
N VAL A 155 -4.82 -19.42 -23.64
CA VAL A 155 -4.16 -18.58 -22.62
C VAL A 155 -5.04 -18.46 -21.37
N LEU A 156 -6.34 -18.22 -21.54
CA LEU A 156 -7.32 -18.17 -20.45
C LEU A 156 -7.48 -19.52 -19.73
N GLN A 157 -7.47 -20.65 -20.45
CA GLN A 157 -7.48 -21.98 -19.83
C GLN A 157 -6.23 -22.23 -18.98
N VAL A 158 -5.04 -21.85 -19.47
CA VAL A 158 -3.79 -21.94 -18.70
C VAL A 158 -3.84 -21.02 -17.48
N SER A 159 -4.42 -19.83 -17.61
CA SER A 159 -4.69 -18.92 -16.48
C SER A 159 -5.56 -19.60 -15.41
N HIS A 160 -6.73 -20.16 -15.76
CA HIS A 160 -7.57 -20.86 -14.78
C HIS A 160 -6.85 -22.03 -14.07
N ILE A 161 -5.96 -22.75 -14.75
CA ILE A 161 -5.12 -23.79 -14.13
C ILE A 161 -4.09 -23.14 -13.17
N GLY A 162 -3.47 -22.02 -13.56
CA GLY A 162 -2.58 -21.23 -12.72
C GLY A 162 -3.23 -20.72 -11.45
N VAL A 163 -4.47 -20.22 -11.53
CA VAL A 163 -5.31 -19.80 -10.38
C VAL A 163 -5.45 -20.94 -9.36
N VAL A 164 -5.88 -22.12 -9.80
CA VAL A 164 -6.09 -23.28 -8.91
C VAL A 164 -4.76 -23.79 -8.33
N GLY A 165 -3.74 -23.94 -9.19
CA GLY A 165 -2.42 -24.41 -8.77
C GLY A 165 -1.76 -23.50 -7.75
N HIS A 166 -1.82 -22.17 -7.96
CA HIS A 166 -1.27 -21.21 -7.01
C HIS A 166 -2.06 -21.16 -5.70
N GLY A 167 -3.40 -21.25 -5.73
CA GLY A 167 -4.22 -21.34 -4.53
C GLY A 167 -3.88 -22.55 -3.67
N CYS A 168 -3.74 -23.74 -4.28
CA CYS A 168 -3.31 -24.94 -3.58
C CYS A 168 -1.87 -24.80 -3.02
N PHE A 169 -0.95 -24.22 -3.79
CA PHE A 169 0.42 -23.95 -3.34
C PHE A 169 0.46 -23.01 -2.13
N MET A 170 -0.28 -21.89 -2.17
CA MET A 170 -0.37 -20.95 -1.05
C MET A 170 -0.90 -21.62 0.22
N ALA A 171 -1.97 -22.41 0.11
CA ALA A 171 -2.54 -23.13 1.24
C ALA A 171 -1.55 -24.13 1.84
N ALA A 172 -0.90 -24.94 1.00
CA ALA A 172 0.11 -25.91 1.44
C ALA A 172 1.32 -25.23 2.09
N PHE A 173 1.82 -24.13 1.50
CA PHE A 173 2.95 -23.38 2.03
C PHE A 173 2.63 -22.68 3.36
N ALA A 174 1.42 -22.13 3.51
CA ALA A 174 0.96 -21.55 4.78
C ALA A 174 0.86 -22.60 5.89
N ILE A 175 0.29 -23.78 5.59
CA ILE A 175 0.23 -24.93 6.52
C ILE A 175 1.65 -25.39 6.91
N MET A 176 2.56 -25.51 5.93
CA MET A 176 3.95 -25.88 6.17
C MET A 176 4.65 -24.88 7.12
N LEU A 177 4.51 -23.57 6.89
CA LEU A 177 5.09 -22.55 7.78
C LEU A 177 4.48 -22.59 9.19
N GLN A 178 3.18 -22.86 9.31
CA GLN A 178 2.51 -22.99 10.60
C GLN A 178 3.03 -24.19 11.41
N TYR A 179 3.28 -25.34 10.76
CA TYR A 179 3.91 -26.51 11.39
C TYR A 179 5.40 -26.30 11.71
N ALA A 180 6.11 -25.50 10.91
CA ALA A 180 7.49 -25.10 11.19
C ALA A 180 7.62 -24.10 12.36
N GLY A 181 6.50 -23.67 12.96
CA GLY A 181 6.49 -22.73 14.09
C GLY A 181 6.74 -21.27 13.70
N ALA A 182 6.59 -20.91 12.42
CA ALA A 182 6.80 -19.55 11.95
C ALA A 182 5.80 -18.57 12.58
N THR A 183 6.32 -17.55 13.26
CA THR A 183 5.50 -16.49 13.85
C THR A 183 5.24 -15.36 12.85
N ASN A 184 4.27 -14.48 13.15
CA ASN A 184 4.06 -13.25 12.37
C ASN A 184 5.29 -12.32 12.36
N ASN A 185 6.16 -12.41 13.38
CA ASN A 185 7.42 -11.67 13.42
C ASN A 185 8.43 -12.26 12.43
N TRP A 186 8.57 -13.60 12.41
CA TRP A 186 9.43 -14.30 11.47
C TRP A 186 9.07 -13.97 10.01
N SER A 187 7.78 -14.07 9.65
CA SER A 187 7.32 -13.75 8.29
C SER A 187 7.50 -12.26 7.95
N THR A 188 7.39 -11.36 8.93
CA THR A 188 7.62 -9.92 8.77
C THR A 188 9.09 -9.61 8.46
N TYR A 189 10.05 -10.28 9.10
CA TYR A 189 11.49 -10.07 8.86
C TYR A 189 12.01 -10.82 7.64
N PHE A 190 11.48 -12.01 7.33
CA PHE A 190 11.81 -12.79 6.14
C PHE A 190 11.37 -12.08 4.84
N ARG A 191 10.15 -11.52 4.80
CA ARG A 191 9.56 -10.91 3.59
C ARG A 191 10.46 -9.89 2.88
N PRO A 192 11.04 -8.85 3.53
CA PRO A 192 11.89 -7.88 2.85
C PRO A 192 13.19 -8.49 2.30
N ILE A 193 13.74 -9.54 2.93
CA ILE A 193 14.95 -10.23 2.43
C ILE A 193 14.68 -10.87 1.05
N VAL A 194 13.46 -11.37 0.82
CA VAL A 194 13.12 -12.03 -0.46
C VAL A 194 12.53 -11.08 -1.49
N ALA A 195 11.75 -10.07 -1.05
CA ALA A 195 11.02 -9.18 -1.96
C ALA A 195 11.85 -7.99 -2.50
N CYS A 196 12.82 -7.50 -1.74
CA CYS A 196 13.55 -6.27 -2.08
C CYS A 196 14.67 -6.35 -3.16
N PRO A 197 15.31 -7.50 -3.50
CA PRO A 197 16.48 -7.50 -4.39
C PRO A 197 16.25 -6.91 -5.79
N GLY A 198 15.02 -6.99 -6.30
CA GLY A 198 14.67 -6.50 -7.64
C GLY A 198 14.53 -4.99 -7.77
N ILE A 199 14.36 -4.24 -6.66
CA ILE A 199 13.90 -2.84 -6.69
C ILE A 199 14.91 -1.92 -7.40
N PHE A 200 16.17 -1.89 -6.95
CA PHE A 200 17.19 -1.04 -7.59
C PHE A 200 17.56 -1.49 -9.01
N PRO A 201 17.73 -2.79 -9.31
CA PRO A 201 18.00 -3.24 -10.68
C PRO A 201 16.88 -2.84 -11.65
N LEU A 202 15.60 -2.93 -11.26
CA LEU A 202 14.48 -2.45 -12.07
C LEU A 202 14.48 -0.91 -12.21
N MET A 203 14.72 -0.18 -11.12
CA MET A 203 14.82 1.29 -11.17
C MET A 203 15.94 1.74 -12.12
N LEU A 204 17.09 1.06 -12.10
CA LEU A 204 18.19 1.34 -13.01
C LEU A 204 17.82 1.00 -14.47
N THR A 205 17.03 -0.06 -14.74
CA THR A 205 16.68 -0.40 -16.14
C THR A 205 15.80 0.67 -16.80
N LEU A 206 15.07 1.45 -16.01
CA LEU A 206 14.21 2.53 -16.49
C LEU A 206 14.89 3.91 -16.52
N LEU A 207 15.96 4.11 -15.73
CA LEU A 207 16.59 5.43 -15.54
C LEU A 207 18.04 5.51 -16.05
N TRP A 208 18.73 4.38 -16.25
CA TRP A 208 20.16 4.35 -16.54
C TRP A 208 20.48 3.58 -17.82
N SER A 209 20.80 4.33 -18.89
CA SER A 209 21.11 3.76 -20.21
C SER A 209 22.31 2.83 -20.25
N ARG A 210 23.12 2.79 -19.19
CA ARG A 210 24.35 1.99 -19.14
C ARG A 210 24.19 0.62 -18.51
N GLN A 211 23.02 0.28 -17.97
CA GLN A 211 22.83 -1.02 -17.33
C GLN A 211 22.88 -2.16 -18.35
N THR A 212 23.70 -3.17 -18.08
CA THR A 212 23.82 -4.35 -18.96
C THR A 212 22.71 -5.36 -18.70
N LYS A 213 22.38 -6.18 -19.71
CA LYS A 213 21.49 -7.34 -19.54
C LYS A 213 21.97 -8.29 -18.43
N ALA A 214 23.29 -8.50 -18.34
CA ALA A 214 23.91 -9.31 -17.29
C ALA A 214 23.72 -8.70 -15.90
N ALA A 215 23.90 -7.38 -15.75
CA ALA A 215 23.63 -6.67 -14.49
C ALA A 215 22.16 -6.76 -14.09
N ALA A 216 21.23 -6.55 -15.02
CA ALA A 216 19.79 -6.62 -14.76
C ALA A 216 19.33 -8.01 -14.25
N ILE A 217 19.92 -9.09 -14.76
CA ILE A 217 19.58 -10.47 -14.38
C ILE A 217 20.34 -10.94 -13.13
N LEU A 218 21.65 -10.68 -13.04
CA LEU A 218 22.49 -11.24 -11.96
C LEU A 218 22.42 -10.43 -10.67
N SER A 219 22.21 -9.11 -10.73
CA SER A 219 22.25 -8.29 -9.51
C SER A 219 21.12 -8.57 -8.50
N PRO A 220 19.84 -8.85 -8.89
CA PRO A 220 18.82 -9.31 -7.94
C PRO A 220 19.18 -10.66 -7.32
N ILE A 221 19.73 -11.59 -8.11
CA ILE A 221 20.06 -12.96 -7.66
C ILE A 221 21.21 -12.92 -6.65
N LEU A 222 22.29 -12.19 -6.98
CA LEU A 222 23.44 -12.01 -6.08
C LEU A 222 23.05 -11.24 -4.82
N GLY A 223 22.14 -10.26 -4.92
CA GLY A 223 21.64 -9.52 -3.76
C GLY A 223 20.71 -10.33 -2.86
N LEU A 224 19.89 -11.22 -3.42
CA LEU A 224 19.12 -12.19 -2.64
C LEU A 224 20.06 -13.16 -1.91
N ALA A 225 21.05 -13.69 -2.62
CA ALA A 225 22.02 -14.63 -2.05
C ALA A 225 22.84 -13.99 -0.91
N SER A 226 23.32 -12.75 -1.08
CA SER A 226 24.02 -12.01 -0.03
C SER A 226 23.10 -11.70 1.16
N GLY A 227 21.86 -11.26 0.91
CA GLY A 227 20.87 -10.96 1.96
C GLY A 227 20.51 -12.17 2.81
N VAL A 228 20.26 -13.32 2.18
CA VAL A 228 20.01 -14.60 2.88
C VAL A 228 21.25 -15.08 3.62
N ALA A 229 22.45 -14.99 3.00
CA ALA A 229 23.70 -15.35 3.66
C ALA A 229 23.97 -14.49 4.90
N THR A 230 23.76 -13.17 4.82
CA THR A 230 23.84 -12.25 5.96
C THR A 230 22.84 -12.64 7.04
N TRP A 231 21.55 -12.78 6.72
CA TRP A 231 20.51 -13.13 7.68
C TRP A 231 20.83 -14.42 8.45
N LEU A 232 21.18 -15.50 7.75
CA LEU A 232 21.48 -16.79 8.37
C LEU A 232 22.79 -16.77 9.15
N SER A 233 23.82 -16.08 8.65
CA SER A 233 25.11 -15.96 9.36
C SER A 233 24.97 -15.18 10.66
N LEU A 234 24.25 -14.06 10.67
CA LEU A 234 24.00 -13.28 11.90
C LEU A 234 23.08 -14.04 12.87
N SER A 235 22.07 -14.77 12.36
CA SER A 235 21.23 -15.65 13.19
C SER A 235 22.04 -16.75 13.88
N TYR A 236 23.08 -17.29 13.20
CA TYR A 236 24.00 -18.27 13.79
C TYR A 236 24.99 -17.65 14.77
N VAL A 237 25.61 -16.51 14.43
CA VAL A 237 26.64 -15.85 15.27
C VAL A 237 26.07 -15.31 16.58
N TRP A 238 24.84 -14.77 16.57
CA TRP A 238 24.20 -14.25 17.80
C TRP A 238 23.31 -15.28 18.49
N GLY A 239 22.57 -16.10 17.73
CA GLY A 239 21.66 -17.10 18.28
C GLY A 239 22.31 -18.46 18.59
N GLY A 240 23.58 -18.68 18.22
CA GLY A 240 24.33 -19.93 18.43
C GLY A 240 23.86 -21.14 17.61
N LYS A 241 22.68 -21.08 16.99
CA LYS A 241 22.09 -22.10 16.11
C LYS A 241 21.18 -21.44 15.07
N ILE A 242 20.95 -22.11 13.94
CA ILE A 242 19.94 -21.69 12.95
C ILE A 242 18.64 -22.41 13.30
N ASP A 243 17.65 -21.65 13.74
CA ASP A 243 16.34 -22.12 14.18
C ASP A 243 15.28 -21.04 13.90
N ILE A 244 13.99 -21.36 13.93
CA ILE A 244 12.90 -20.38 13.77
C ILE A 244 12.99 -19.27 14.84
N GLN A 245 13.48 -19.62 16.03
CA GLN A 245 13.64 -18.71 17.17
C GLN A 245 14.77 -17.70 17.00
N THR A 246 15.88 -18.06 16.34
CA THR A 246 17.02 -17.17 16.11
C THR A 246 16.85 -16.36 14.83
N THR A 247 16.22 -16.96 13.81
CA THR A 247 15.94 -16.28 12.53
C THR A 247 14.80 -15.25 12.59
N GLN A 248 13.93 -15.31 13.62
CA GLN A 248 12.94 -14.26 13.92
C GLN A 248 13.48 -13.09 14.76
N GLU A 249 14.78 -13.07 15.09
CA GLU A 249 15.36 -11.92 15.78
C GLU A 249 15.41 -10.69 14.86
N GLN A 250 15.13 -9.53 15.45
CA GLN A 250 14.99 -8.28 14.71
C GLN A 250 16.30 -7.83 14.04
N LEU A 251 17.45 -8.02 14.70
CA LEU A 251 18.74 -7.54 14.19
C LEU A 251 19.22 -8.38 12.97
N PRO A 252 19.29 -9.73 13.00
CA PRO A 252 19.62 -10.52 11.81
C PRO A 252 18.70 -10.23 10.63
N GLY A 253 17.39 -10.11 10.88
CA GLY A 253 16.40 -9.76 9.85
C GLY A 253 16.63 -8.38 9.23
N LEU A 254 16.94 -7.37 10.06
CA LEU A 254 17.25 -6.02 9.60
C LEU A 254 18.51 -5.97 8.74
N TYR A 255 19.62 -6.58 9.19
CA TYR A 255 20.86 -6.60 8.41
C TYR A 255 20.70 -7.39 7.09
N GLY A 256 20.02 -8.53 7.12
CA GLY A 256 19.67 -9.29 5.92
C GLY A 256 18.85 -8.47 4.92
N ALA A 257 17.84 -7.73 5.39
CA ALA A 257 17.00 -6.88 4.55
C ALA A 257 17.79 -5.70 3.95
N ILE A 258 18.65 -5.04 4.73
CA ILE A 258 19.53 -3.96 4.26
C ILE A 258 20.47 -4.46 3.17
N VAL A 259 21.17 -5.58 3.40
CA VAL A 259 22.09 -6.16 2.41
C VAL A 259 21.33 -6.61 1.17
N SER A 260 20.18 -7.26 1.33
CA SER A 260 19.33 -7.67 0.21
C SER A 260 18.85 -6.50 -0.64
N PHE A 261 18.52 -5.36 -0.02
CA PHE A 261 18.01 -4.19 -0.72
C PHE A 261 19.12 -3.41 -1.43
N PHE A 262 20.24 -3.14 -0.77
CA PHE A 262 21.29 -2.26 -1.32
C PHE A 262 22.37 -2.97 -2.15
N SER A 263 22.71 -4.24 -1.86
CA SER A 263 23.76 -4.93 -2.64
C SER A 263 23.42 -5.16 -4.12
N PRO A 264 22.16 -5.39 -4.57
CA PRO A 264 21.83 -5.37 -5.99
C PRO A 264 22.19 -4.06 -6.70
N ALA A 265 22.04 -2.91 -6.04
CA ALA A 265 22.42 -1.63 -6.63
C ALA A 265 23.94 -1.58 -6.91
N LEU A 266 24.74 -2.00 -5.93
CA LEU A 266 26.20 -2.09 -6.04
C LEU A 266 26.61 -3.07 -7.14
N PHE A 267 26.05 -4.29 -7.15
CA PHE A 267 26.35 -5.29 -8.18
C PHE A 267 25.92 -4.82 -9.58
N SER A 268 24.77 -4.16 -9.71
CA SER A 268 24.28 -3.64 -10.99
C SER A 268 25.23 -2.59 -11.58
N VAL A 269 25.74 -1.68 -10.74
CA VAL A 269 26.74 -0.68 -11.15
C VAL A 269 28.07 -1.34 -11.50
N ILE A 270 28.61 -2.22 -10.65
CA ILE A 270 29.92 -2.88 -10.89
C ILE A 270 29.89 -3.71 -12.18
N ILE A 271 28.89 -4.57 -12.37
CA ILE A 271 28.77 -5.43 -13.56
C ILE A 271 28.60 -4.59 -14.83
N SER A 272 27.85 -3.49 -14.76
CA SER A 272 27.64 -2.59 -15.90
C SER A 272 28.86 -1.72 -16.24
N LEU A 273 29.70 -1.39 -15.25
CA LEU A 273 30.97 -0.71 -15.49
C LEU A 273 32.05 -1.67 -16.03
N ALA A 274 32.02 -2.95 -15.63
CA ALA A 274 32.96 -3.97 -16.11
C ALA A 274 32.74 -4.35 -17.59
N ARG A 275 31.50 -4.25 -18.09
CA ARG A 275 31.14 -4.46 -19.50
C ARG A 275 30.24 -3.31 -19.99
N PRO A 276 30.79 -2.13 -20.32
CA PRO A 276 29.96 -0.98 -20.67
C PRO A 276 29.13 -1.24 -21.94
N SER A 277 27.81 -1.20 -21.80
CA SER A 277 26.87 -1.05 -22.91
C SER A 277 26.18 0.31 -22.82
N GLN A 278 25.66 0.83 -23.92
CA GLN A 278 24.70 1.95 -23.91
C GLN A 278 23.43 1.51 -24.64
N PHE A 279 22.29 1.74 -24.01
CA PHE A 279 20.96 1.51 -24.57
C PHE A 279 20.41 2.83 -25.14
N ASP A 280 19.93 2.80 -26.38
CA ASP A 280 19.25 3.94 -26.99
C ASP A 280 17.75 3.90 -26.66
N TRP A 281 17.29 4.92 -25.94
CA TRP A 281 15.88 5.09 -25.56
C TRP A 281 14.94 5.24 -26.76
N ARG A 282 15.44 5.59 -27.95
CA ARG A 282 14.63 5.63 -29.18
C ARG A 282 14.07 4.27 -29.58
N GLU A 283 14.66 3.17 -29.13
CA GLU A 283 14.14 1.81 -29.36
C GLU A 283 12.70 1.64 -28.80
N PHE A 284 12.33 2.35 -27.74
CA PHE A 284 10.97 2.33 -27.21
C PHE A 284 9.92 2.89 -28.17
N LEU A 285 10.32 3.77 -29.10
CA LEU A 285 9.42 4.33 -30.13
C LEU A 285 9.13 3.32 -31.27
N ARG A 286 9.81 2.17 -31.30
CA ARG A 286 9.56 1.06 -32.24
C ARG A 286 8.55 0.03 -31.71
N ILE A 287 8.15 0.16 -30.45
CA ILE A 287 7.21 -0.77 -29.82
C ILE A 287 5.81 -0.34 -30.23
N ASP A 288 5.27 -0.98 -31.28
CA ASP A 288 3.85 -0.92 -31.59
C ASP A 288 3.05 -1.29 -30.33
N LEU A 289 2.11 -0.42 -29.95
CA LEU A 289 1.12 -0.75 -28.94
C LEU A 289 0.31 -1.93 -29.46
N ILE A 290 0.26 -3.02 -28.67
CA ILE A 290 -0.55 -4.19 -29.03
C ILE A 290 -2.01 -3.78 -28.92
N GLU A 291 -2.64 -3.43 -30.05
CA GLU A 291 -4.07 -3.21 -30.11
C GLU A 291 -4.82 -4.50 -29.78
N ASP A 292 -5.75 -4.40 -28.84
CA ASP A 292 -6.60 -5.51 -28.43
C ASP A 292 -7.48 -5.93 -29.62
N SER A 293 -7.07 -6.99 -30.31
CA SER A 293 -7.70 -7.47 -31.56
C SER A 293 -9.07 -8.12 -31.34
N SER A 294 -9.66 -7.88 -30.17
CA SER A 294 -10.85 -8.53 -29.62
C SER A 294 -12.06 -7.59 -29.51
N GLN A 295 -11.93 -6.29 -29.82
CA GLN A 295 -13.08 -5.39 -29.87
C GLN A 295 -13.80 -5.45 -31.23
N PRO A 296 -15.10 -5.80 -31.28
CA PRO A 296 -15.90 -5.62 -32.48
C PRO A 296 -16.15 -4.12 -32.71
N ASN A 297 -15.75 -3.63 -33.89
CA ASN A 297 -15.88 -2.24 -34.35
C ASN A 297 -17.12 -1.51 -33.83
N THR A 298 -16.96 -0.74 -32.76
CA THR A 298 -17.98 0.18 -32.24
C THR A 298 -17.41 1.57 -32.24
N SER A 299 -17.46 2.23 -33.40
CA SER A 299 -16.94 3.57 -33.62
C SER A 299 -17.77 4.62 -32.88
N LEU A 300 -17.38 4.94 -31.65
CA LEU A 300 -17.82 6.11 -30.90
C LEU A 300 -16.59 6.80 -30.29
N PRO A 301 -16.25 8.05 -30.69
CA PRO A 301 -15.17 8.78 -30.07
C PRO A 301 -15.47 9.09 -28.60
N SER A 302 -14.53 8.80 -27.70
CA SER A 302 -14.57 9.26 -26.30
C SER A 302 -14.45 10.79 -26.25
N PRO A 303 -15.45 11.54 -25.74
CA PRO A 303 -15.39 13.00 -25.70
C PRO A 303 -14.70 13.49 -24.41
N GLN A 304 -13.37 13.37 -24.36
CA GLN A 304 -12.53 13.98 -23.30
C GLN A 304 -11.25 14.61 -23.87
N ASP A 305 -11.40 15.55 -24.79
CA ASP A 305 -10.46 16.66 -24.88
C ASP A 305 -10.90 17.75 -23.89
N SER A 306 -10.01 18.13 -23.00
CA SER A 306 -10.27 19.11 -21.93
C SER A 306 -10.57 20.49 -22.53
N LYS A 307 -11.81 20.95 -22.36
CA LYS A 307 -12.18 22.35 -22.61
C LYS A 307 -11.62 23.24 -21.50
N ASP A 308 -10.52 23.92 -21.79
CA ASP A 308 -10.16 25.19 -21.17
C ASP A 308 -9.29 25.99 -22.14
N ASP A 309 -9.94 26.68 -23.08
CA ASP A 309 -9.37 27.90 -23.63
C ASP A 309 -10.46 28.95 -23.89
N ILE A 310 -10.14 30.19 -23.58
CA ILE A 310 -11.14 31.25 -23.33
C ILE A 310 -11.53 31.95 -24.64
N THR A 311 -12.83 32.12 -24.89
CA THR A 311 -13.30 33.03 -25.95
C THR A 311 -14.48 33.88 -25.48
N LYS A 312 -14.30 35.21 -25.46
CA LYS A 312 -15.39 36.18 -25.32
C LYS A 312 -15.70 36.85 -26.66
N ILE A 313 -16.83 36.44 -27.26
CA ILE A 313 -17.86 37.29 -27.92
C ILE A 313 -17.44 38.17 -29.14
N SER A 314 -17.80 37.69 -30.35
CA SER A 314 -18.68 38.31 -31.41
C SER A 314 -18.80 39.84 -31.64
N PRO A 315 -19.34 40.32 -32.81
CA PRO A 315 -19.35 39.75 -34.19
C PRO A 315 -19.24 40.77 -35.38
N ALA A 316 -18.95 40.25 -36.59
CA ALA A 316 -19.40 40.64 -37.97
C ALA A 316 -19.32 42.09 -38.56
N GLY A 317 -18.82 42.22 -39.81
CA GLY A 317 -19.01 43.41 -40.68
C GLY A 317 -18.24 43.46 -42.04
N SER A 318 -18.94 43.17 -43.17
CA SER A 318 -18.77 43.61 -44.59
C SER A 318 -17.40 43.97 -45.27
N THR A 319 -17.09 43.19 -46.33
CA THR A 319 -16.52 43.49 -47.70
C THR A 319 -16.31 44.94 -48.23
N PRO A 320 -15.52 45.20 -49.32
CA PRO A 320 -14.18 44.65 -49.74
C PRO A 320 -13.22 45.69 -50.45
N VAL A 321 -12.01 45.27 -50.91
CA VAL A 321 -11.10 45.97 -51.91
C VAL A 321 -10.27 47.18 -51.35
N ASN A 322 -9.00 47.55 -51.70
CA ASN A 322 -8.01 47.14 -52.75
C ASN A 322 -6.49 47.25 -52.36
N GLU A 323 -5.62 46.76 -53.27
CA GLU A 323 -4.20 47.11 -53.64
C GLU A 323 -3.01 47.42 -52.67
N LYS A 324 -1.92 46.66 -52.89
CA LYS A 324 -0.46 47.00 -52.94
C LYS A 324 0.36 47.36 -51.67
N HIS A 325 0.96 46.33 -51.04
CA HIS A 325 2.44 46.20 -50.90
C HIS A 325 2.89 44.79 -50.45
N GLN A 326 4.12 44.42 -50.82
CA GLN A 326 4.90 43.22 -50.47
C GLN A 326 6.34 43.74 -50.19
N PRO A 327 7.27 43.09 -49.42
CA PRO A 327 7.29 41.73 -48.87
C PRO A 327 7.43 41.71 -47.31
N THR A 328 7.38 40.60 -46.55
CA THR A 328 8.13 39.33 -46.60
C THR A 328 7.54 38.30 -45.58
N ILE A 329 8.04 37.05 -45.63
CA ILE A 329 8.02 36.00 -44.58
C ILE A 329 6.74 35.13 -44.41
N ASP A 330 6.87 33.94 -45.02
CA ASP A 330 6.49 32.60 -44.58
C ASP A 330 5.01 32.18 -44.48
N ALA A 331 4.64 31.31 -45.43
CA ALA A 331 3.42 30.54 -45.45
C ALA A 331 3.68 29.11 -44.98
N GLU A 332 3.03 28.67 -43.89
CA GLU A 332 2.68 27.26 -43.68
C GLU A 332 1.58 27.12 -42.61
N ALA A 333 0.33 27.30 -43.02
CA ALA A 333 -0.84 27.12 -42.15
C ALA A 333 -2.10 26.70 -42.95
N LYS A 334 -2.06 25.53 -43.62
CA LYS A 334 -3.23 24.66 -43.94
C LYS A 334 -2.87 23.42 -44.78
N ALA A 335 -2.31 22.42 -44.12
CA ALA A 335 -2.42 21.00 -44.46
C ALA A 335 -2.03 20.22 -43.20
N GLY A 336 -2.66 19.13 -42.79
CA GLY A 336 -3.85 18.42 -43.26
C GLY A 336 -4.08 17.24 -42.31
N LEU A 337 -5.29 16.66 -42.27
CA LEU A 337 -5.48 15.43 -41.49
C LEU A 337 -4.61 14.30 -42.06
N VAL A 338 -3.84 13.63 -41.22
CA VAL A 338 -3.17 12.37 -41.58
C VAL A 338 -3.78 11.26 -40.71
N SER A 339 -4.53 10.38 -41.36
CA SER A 339 -5.02 9.13 -40.74
C SER A 339 -3.86 8.22 -40.34
N PRO A 340 -4.05 7.36 -39.31
CA PRO A 340 -3.06 6.37 -38.93
C PRO A 340 -2.93 5.29 -40.01
N ALA A 341 -1.95 5.43 -40.90
CA ALA A 341 -1.63 4.44 -41.92
C ALA A 341 -0.12 4.46 -42.25
N THR A 342 0.65 3.68 -41.49
CA THR A 342 1.70 2.76 -41.98
C THR A 342 2.21 1.96 -40.77
N SER A 343 1.45 0.94 -40.37
CA SER A 343 2.02 -0.20 -39.66
C SER A 343 2.69 -1.13 -40.67
N ILE A 344 3.65 -1.96 -40.21
CA ILE A 344 4.48 -2.87 -41.03
C ILE A 344 5.58 -2.15 -41.85
N SER A 345 6.65 -1.66 -41.18
CA SER A 345 8.06 -1.96 -41.55
C SER A 345 9.10 -1.10 -40.79
N THR A 346 9.23 -1.25 -39.47
CA THR A 346 10.19 -0.46 -38.65
C THR A 346 11.08 -1.28 -37.70
N ARG A 347 11.13 -2.61 -37.85
CA ARG A 347 12.15 -3.45 -37.19
C ARG A 347 13.54 -3.42 -37.87
N THR A 348 13.66 -2.75 -39.01
CA THR A 348 14.87 -2.74 -39.86
C THR A 348 15.28 -1.33 -40.38
N GLY A 349 14.56 -0.27 -40.02
CA GLY A 349 14.97 1.12 -40.32
C GLY A 349 16.11 1.60 -39.41
N SER A 350 16.69 2.78 -39.70
CA SER A 350 17.67 3.38 -38.79
C SER A 350 17.01 3.86 -37.48
N LEU A 351 17.81 4.20 -36.46
CA LEU A 351 17.31 4.85 -35.24
C LEU A 351 17.20 6.38 -35.38
N ASP A 352 17.68 6.95 -36.49
CA ASP A 352 17.73 8.39 -36.73
C ASP A 352 16.49 8.92 -37.46
N ASP A 353 15.79 8.05 -38.19
CA ASP A 353 14.54 8.38 -38.90
C ASP A 353 13.30 8.41 -37.98
N ILE A 354 13.46 8.11 -36.68
CA ILE A 354 12.36 7.88 -35.74
C ILE A 354 11.93 9.19 -35.08
N VAL A 355 10.87 9.79 -35.61
CA VAL A 355 10.23 10.99 -35.05
C VAL A 355 9.30 10.60 -33.90
N HIS A 356 9.31 11.40 -32.83
CA HIS A 356 8.46 11.20 -31.66
C HIS A 356 6.98 11.52 -31.99
N PRO A 357 5.99 10.69 -31.56
CA PRO A 357 4.60 10.84 -31.98
C PRO A 357 3.88 12.07 -31.40
N PHE A 358 4.43 12.67 -30.33
CA PHE A 358 3.88 13.89 -29.72
C PHE A 358 4.68 15.13 -30.11
N SER A 359 3.98 16.24 -30.35
CA SER A 359 4.57 17.55 -30.67
C SER A 359 5.44 18.11 -29.53
N ASP A 360 6.36 19.03 -29.88
CA ASP A 360 7.24 19.68 -28.91
C ASP A 360 6.51 20.41 -27.77
N GLN A 361 5.32 20.95 -28.04
CA GLN A 361 4.49 21.59 -27.01
C GLN A 361 4.02 20.57 -25.96
N THR A 362 3.51 19.42 -26.41
CA THR A 362 3.09 18.31 -25.54
C THR A 362 4.29 17.74 -24.77
N ILE A 363 5.45 17.57 -25.42
CA ILE A 363 6.70 17.13 -24.75
C ILE A 363 7.11 18.11 -23.64
N ARG A 364 7.04 19.43 -23.87
CA ARG A 364 7.33 20.45 -22.85
C ARG A 364 6.36 20.36 -21.67
N HIS A 365 5.06 20.15 -21.94
CA HIS A 365 4.04 19.97 -20.91
C HIS A 365 4.30 18.72 -20.04
N ILE A 366 4.58 17.58 -20.67
CA ILE A 366 4.94 16.32 -19.99
C ILE A 366 6.19 16.50 -19.12
N LYS A 367 7.25 17.14 -19.65
CA LYS A 367 8.48 17.42 -18.89
C LYS A 367 8.22 18.29 -17.65
N LYS A 368 7.29 19.26 -17.73
CA LYS A 368 6.89 20.10 -16.59
C LYS A 368 6.23 19.26 -15.49
N TRP A 369 5.23 18.44 -15.83
CA TRP A 369 4.53 17.57 -14.88
C TRP A 369 5.44 16.50 -14.27
N ARG A 370 6.31 15.88 -15.06
CA ARG A 370 7.33 14.95 -14.57
C ARG A 370 8.19 15.57 -13.47
N ASN A 371 8.61 16.83 -13.65
CA ASN A 371 9.42 17.53 -12.66
C ASN A 371 8.64 17.84 -11.37
N TYR A 372 7.35 18.23 -11.46
CA TYR A 372 6.49 18.38 -10.29
C TYR A 372 6.27 17.05 -9.55
N ALA A 373 5.99 15.96 -10.28
CA ALA A 373 5.82 14.64 -9.72
C ALA A 373 7.08 14.15 -8.99
N ALA A 374 8.27 14.37 -9.57
CA ALA A 374 9.54 14.06 -8.93
C ALA A 374 9.77 14.88 -7.65
N GLY A 375 9.47 16.19 -7.66
CA GLY A 375 9.55 17.04 -6.47
C GLY A 375 8.59 16.61 -5.36
N TYR A 376 7.33 16.29 -5.72
CA TYR A 376 6.35 15.76 -4.78
C TYR A 376 6.76 14.41 -4.19
N PHE A 377 7.30 13.49 -5.01
CA PHE A 377 7.80 12.20 -4.54
C PHE A 377 8.91 12.34 -3.50
N VAL A 378 9.91 13.20 -3.76
CA VAL A 378 11.01 13.46 -2.81
C VAL A 378 10.47 14.08 -1.51
N LEU A 379 9.58 15.08 -1.61
CA LEU A 379 8.95 15.69 -0.43
C LEU A 379 8.14 14.66 0.38
N ASN A 380 7.33 13.84 -0.29
CA ASN A 380 6.51 12.83 0.35
C ASN A 380 7.37 11.78 1.08
N LEU A 381 8.45 11.30 0.45
CA LEU A 381 9.38 10.36 1.07
C LEU A 381 10.06 10.98 2.30
N LEU A 382 10.58 12.21 2.20
CA LEU A 382 11.21 12.90 3.31
C LEU A 382 10.24 13.17 4.47
N VAL A 383 8.98 13.53 4.19
CA VAL A 383 7.99 13.81 5.23
C VAL A 383 7.45 12.52 5.86
N THR A 384 7.04 11.53 5.06
CA THR A 384 6.27 10.37 5.54
C THR A 384 7.14 9.17 5.95
N VAL A 385 8.31 8.99 5.33
CA VAL A 385 9.21 7.85 5.61
C VAL A 385 10.34 8.26 6.56
N VAL A 386 10.81 9.50 6.50
CA VAL A 386 11.89 10.00 7.36
C VAL A 386 11.34 10.82 8.52
N LEU A 387 10.76 12.00 8.27
CA LEU A 387 10.41 12.95 9.34
C LEU A 387 9.31 12.42 10.28
N TRP A 388 8.26 11.79 9.74
CA TRP A 388 7.14 11.27 10.53
C TRP A 388 7.53 10.06 11.41
N PRO A 389 8.40 9.12 10.99
CA PRO A 389 8.86 8.06 11.90
C PRO A 389 10.01 8.46 12.85
N VAL A 390 10.70 9.60 12.66
CA VAL A 390 11.80 10.05 13.54
C VAL A 390 11.46 10.04 15.05
N PRO A 391 10.29 10.52 15.52
CA PRO A 391 9.91 10.43 16.92
C PRO A 391 9.77 8.99 17.45
N MET A 392 9.58 8.00 16.56
CA MET A 392 9.51 6.57 16.92
C MET A 392 10.89 5.89 16.89
N TYR A 393 11.85 6.41 16.12
CA TYR A 393 13.23 5.89 16.04
C TYR A 393 14.16 6.44 17.13
N ARG A 394 13.74 7.50 17.82
CA ARG A 394 14.45 8.07 18.97
C ARG A 394 13.77 7.62 20.27
N ASP A 395 14.49 7.62 21.38
CA ASP A 395 13.93 7.48 22.74
C ASP A 395 13.09 8.70 23.18
N TYR A 396 12.28 9.25 22.27
CA TYR A 396 11.47 10.43 22.50
C TYR A 396 10.17 10.03 23.20
N ILE A 397 10.03 10.44 24.46
CA ILE A 397 8.80 10.26 25.23
C ILE A 397 7.78 11.29 24.76
N PHE A 398 6.70 10.84 24.13
CA PHE A 398 5.65 11.73 23.61
C PHE A 398 4.95 12.46 24.76
N SER A 399 4.94 13.79 24.72
CA SER A 399 4.08 14.56 25.63
C SER A 399 2.61 14.36 25.27
N LEU A 400 1.71 14.51 26.26
CA LEU A 400 0.26 14.35 26.07
C LEU A 400 -0.27 15.24 24.93
N SER A 401 0.17 16.51 24.88
CA SER A 401 -0.22 17.47 23.84
C SER A 401 0.30 17.08 22.46
N PHE A 402 1.55 16.58 22.38
CA PHE A 402 2.15 16.12 21.12
C PHE A 402 1.44 14.86 20.60
N PHE A 403 1.18 13.87 21.46
CA PHE A 403 0.43 12.67 21.08
C PHE A 403 -1.00 12.99 20.63
N LYS A 404 -1.69 13.91 21.30
CA LYS A 404 -3.01 14.41 20.86
C LYS A 404 -2.94 15.01 19.45
N GLY A 405 -1.99 15.91 19.19
CA GLY A 405 -1.80 16.50 17.86
C GLY A 405 -1.49 15.44 16.79
N TRP A 406 -0.61 14.49 17.12
CA TRP A 406 -0.22 13.37 16.26
C TRP A 406 -1.43 12.53 15.80
N VAL A 407 -2.25 12.10 16.76
CA VAL A 407 -3.45 11.29 16.51
C VAL A 407 -4.49 12.08 15.72
N THR A 408 -4.72 13.35 16.05
CA THR A 408 -5.67 14.20 15.31
C THR A 408 -5.27 14.35 13.83
N VAL A 409 -3.99 14.62 13.54
CA VAL A 409 -3.50 14.71 12.16
C VAL A 409 -3.64 13.37 11.42
N ALA A 410 -3.33 12.25 12.09
CA ALA A 410 -3.50 10.92 11.51
C ALA A 410 -4.98 10.60 11.19
N ILE A 411 -5.93 11.02 12.04
CA ILE A 411 -7.37 10.85 11.81
C ILE A 411 -7.84 11.70 10.62
N ILE A 412 -7.46 12.99 10.58
CA ILE A 412 -7.79 13.89 9.45
C ILE A 412 -7.27 13.30 8.13
N TRP A 413 -6.04 12.80 8.12
CA TRP A 413 -5.45 12.15 6.95
C TRP A 413 -6.22 10.90 6.52
N HIS A 414 -6.70 10.07 7.46
CA HIS A 414 -7.52 8.91 7.13
C HIS A 414 -8.83 9.29 6.46
N PHE A 415 -9.55 10.30 6.96
CA PHE A 415 -10.78 10.78 6.32
C PHE A 415 -10.51 11.42 4.95
N ALA A 416 -9.44 12.22 4.81
CA ALA A 416 -9.05 12.79 3.52
C ALA A 416 -8.70 11.70 2.49
N ALA A 417 -7.95 10.68 2.88
CA ALA A 417 -7.63 9.52 2.04
C ALA A 417 -8.88 8.71 1.67
N MET A 418 -9.80 8.50 2.63
CA MET A 418 -11.08 7.83 2.39
C MET A 418 -11.91 8.57 1.34
N LEU A 419 -12.02 9.90 1.45
CA LEU A 419 -12.72 10.74 0.47
C LEU A 419 -12.04 10.68 -0.92
N ALA A 420 -10.71 10.78 -0.96
CA ALA A 420 -9.96 10.77 -2.21
C ALA A 420 -9.93 9.40 -2.92
N VAL A 421 -10.00 8.29 -2.20
CA VAL A 421 -9.91 6.93 -2.76
C VAL A 421 -11.28 6.29 -2.99
N ILE A 422 -12.27 6.57 -2.15
CA ILE A 422 -13.61 5.95 -2.24
C ILE A 422 -14.62 6.90 -2.89
N VAL A 423 -14.71 8.15 -2.43
CA VAL A 423 -15.77 9.07 -2.89
C VAL A 423 -15.41 9.73 -4.22
N TYR A 424 -14.18 10.22 -4.38
CA TYR A 424 -13.76 10.94 -5.57
C TYR A 424 -13.85 10.13 -6.87
N PRO A 425 -13.39 8.85 -6.97
CA PRO A 425 -13.53 8.08 -8.21
C PRO A 425 -14.98 7.76 -8.58
N VAL A 426 -15.85 7.55 -7.57
CA VAL A 426 -17.30 7.34 -7.79
C VAL A 426 -17.95 8.64 -8.27
N TRP A 427 -17.55 9.79 -7.72
CA TRP A 427 -18.06 11.09 -8.16
C TRP A 427 -17.57 11.44 -9.57
N ASP A 428 -16.30 11.25 -9.90
CA ASP A 428 -15.75 11.53 -11.23
C ASP A 428 -16.36 10.60 -12.29
N GLY A 429 -16.37 9.30 -12.01
CA GLY A 429 -16.96 8.28 -12.88
C GLY A 429 -18.49 8.34 -13.06
N ARG A 430 -19.20 9.22 -12.35
CA ARG A 430 -20.68 9.28 -12.34
C ARG A 430 -21.33 9.35 -13.72
N ILE A 431 -20.71 10.04 -14.68
CA ILE A 431 -21.24 10.19 -16.05
C ILE A 431 -21.11 8.88 -16.83
N VAL A 432 -19.97 8.18 -16.68
CA VAL A 432 -19.72 6.88 -17.32
C VAL A 432 -20.65 5.83 -16.71
N ILE A 433 -20.76 5.78 -15.38
CA ILE A 433 -21.69 4.91 -14.64
C ILE A 433 -23.14 5.14 -15.12
N GLY A 434 -23.57 6.40 -15.22
CA GLY A 434 -24.90 6.74 -15.74
C GLY A 434 -25.11 6.35 -17.21
N THR A 435 -24.06 6.36 -18.02
CA THR A 435 -24.11 5.92 -19.43
C THR A 435 -24.25 4.40 -19.53
N VAL A 436 -23.45 3.65 -18.76
CA VAL A 436 -23.56 2.19 -18.66
C VAL A 436 -24.95 1.77 -18.16
N PHE A 437 -25.45 2.43 -17.11
CA PHE A 437 -26.76 2.10 -16.54
C PHE A 437 -27.90 2.33 -17.55
N LYS A 438 -27.87 3.45 -18.29
CA LYS A 438 -28.82 3.71 -19.39
C LYS A 438 -28.69 2.69 -20.53
N GLY A 439 -27.48 2.25 -20.85
CA GLY A 439 -27.23 1.20 -21.84
C GLY A 439 -27.85 -0.15 -21.44
N VAL A 440 -27.56 -0.61 -20.23
CA VAL A 440 -28.12 -1.85 -19.66
C VAL A 440 -29.64 -1.78 -19.57
N GLN A 441 -30.20 -0.66 -19.10
CA GLN A 441 -31.64 -0.45 -19.04
C GLN A 441 -32.29 -0.52 -20.43
N LYS A 442 -31.69 0.13 -21.45
CA LYS A 442 -32.18 0.11 -22.84
C LYS A 442 -32.13 -1.29 -23.45
N GLU A 443 -31.11 -2.09 -23.14
CA GLU A 443 -31.03 -3.47 -23.63
C GLU A 443 -32.02 -4.39 -22.92
N TRP A 444 -32.23 -4.20 -21.61
CA TRP A 444 -33.21 -4.97 -20.84
C TRP A 444 -34.65 -4.68 -21.32
N SER A 445 -34.99 -3.41 -21.55
CA SER A 445 -36.26 -2.99 -22.16
C SER A 445 -36.43 -3.39 -23.63
N ARG A 446 -35.44 -4.05 -24.26
CA ARG A 446 -35.54 -4.62 -25.62
C ARG A 446 -35.64 -6.15 -25.62
N LYS A 447 -35.65 -6.79 -24.45
CA LYS A 447 -35.74 -8.25 -24.26
C LYS A 447 -37.03 -8.70 -23.56
N GLY A 448 -37.84 -7.76 -23.07
CA GLY A 448 -39.25 -7.95 -22.71
C GLY A 448 -40.15 -7.24 -23.71
#